data_AF-A0A4R4T4Y2-F1
#
_entry.id   AF-A0A4R4T4Y2-F1
#
_cell.length_a   1.000
_cell.length_b   1.000
_cell.length_c   1.000
_cell.angle_alpha   90.00
_cell.angle_beta   90.00
_cell.angle_gamma   90.00
#
_symmetry.space_group_name_H-M   'P 1'
#
loop_
_entity.id
_entity.type
_entity.pdbx_description
1 polymer ?
#
loop_
_entity_poly.entity_id
_entity_poly.type
_entity_poly.pdbx_seq_one_letter_code
_entity_poly.pdbx_strand_id
1 'polypeptide(L)'
;MRDEGAAEGGRAPARVVLCGEPDGWHYVVVDAAGAERRRTLPVAGTRWRTGAVSGPEPAWWRRRLAETAEALREVVAERLTDATFRDLGVEADITWFAVDEPVAWEGLVTLREADPARFPGRVAPFVVALDPGRGALLPDASLLFSTRAADAWSTLAAIAERCGTAPPEASLLCGWAGHRSVRVGRGRLALSTGRDEGGVERLAEICATRPAGWSGNPELRPRFESVDLLDEPAGDVVVLLRELGHEIVRRGRTARLPALGLTLYEPDGAEAAAERFTGVSLRPPAAAAPLWGPVRTPDAADAP
;
A
#
# COMPACT_ATOMS: atom_id res chain seq x y z
N MET A 1 25.92 38.99 -1.57
CA MET A 1 26.53 37.74 -1.09
C MET A 1 26.08 37.56 0.35
N ARG A 2 25.01 36.80 0.56
CA ARG A 2 24.44 36.44 1.86
C ARG A 2 24.15 34.95 1.79
N ASP A 3 24.58 34.24 2.82
CA ASP A 3 24.70 32.78 2.91
C ASP A 3 23.47 32.02 2.40
N GLU A 4 23.60 31.46 1.19
CA GLU A 4 22.94 30.23 0.79
C GLU A 4 23.92 29.10 1.08
N GLY A 5 23.58 28.22 2.03
CA GLY A 5 24.28 26.94 2.22
C GLY A 5 25.06 26.78 3.52
N ALA A 6 24.37 26.62 4.66
CA ALA A 6 24.95 25.98 5.84
C ALA A 6 23.87 25.26 6.69
N ALA A 7 23.79 23.93 6.51
CA ALA A 7 23.25 22.90 7.42
C ALA A 7 21.81 23.04 7.95
N GLU A 8 20.80 22.74 7.12
CA GLU A 8 19.41 22.47 7.57
C GLU A 8 19.10 20.99 7.86
N GLY A 9 20.07 20.09 7.67
CA GLY A 9 19.96 18.67 7.99
C GLY A 9 20.24 18.41 9.48
N GLY A 10 19.36 17.67 10.15
CA GLY A 10 19.63 17.15 11.49
C GLY A 10 18.93 17.84 12.67
N ARG A 11 17.82 18.57 12.47
CA ARG A 11 16.99 19.04 13.59
C ARG A 11 15.85 18.08 13.88
N ALA A 12 15.72 17.70 15.15
CA ALA A 12 14.68 16.78 15.61
C ALA A 12 13.28 17.41 15.49
N PRO A 13 12.31 16.72 14.85
CA PRO A 13 10.92 17.15 14.88
C PRO A 13 10.36 17.01 16.30
N ALA A 14 9.63 18.03 16.75
CA ALA A 14 8.97 18.03 18.06
C ALA A 14 7.45 17.91 17.93
N ARG A 15 6.88 18.50 16.88
CA ARG A 15 5.45 18.51 16.62
C ARG A 15 5.14 18.44 15.14
N VAL A 16 3.98 17.89 14.81
CA VAL A 16 3.40 17.96 13.47
C VAL A 16 1.95 18.42 13.56
N VAL A 17 1.48 19.17 12.57
CA VAL A 17 0.07 19.57 12.44
C VAL A 17 -0.42 19.13 11.07
N LEU A 18 -1.54 18.42 11.00
CA LEU A 18 -2.22 18.04 9.76
C LEU A 18 -3.52 18.84 9.63
N CYS A 19 -3.67 19.55 8.50
CA CYS A 19 -4.80 20.44 8.25
C CYS A 19 -5.43 20.18 6.88
N GLY A 20 -6.74 20.01 6.87
CA GLY A 20 -7.59 20.02 5.69
C GLY A 20 -8.18 21.41 5.45
N GLU A 21 -7.82 22.02 4.32
CA GLU A 21 -8.39 23.27 3.82
C GLU A 21 -9.41 22.98 2.69
N PRO A 22 -10.25 23.96 2.30
CA PRO A 22 -11.24 23.76 1.23
C PRO A 22 -10.66 23.26 -0.10
N ASP A 23 -9.40 23.58 -0.39
CA ASP A 23 -8.75 23.28 -1.67
C ASP A 23 -7.69 22.17 -1.59
N GLY A 24 -7.34 21.70 -0.39
CA GLY A 24 -6.39 20.60 -0.25
C GLY A 24 -5.97 20.33 1.20
N TRP A 25 -5.08 19.36 1.37
CA TRP A 25 -4.51 19.01 2.66
C TRP A 25 -3.03 19.38 2.72
N HIS A 26 -2.54 19.70 3.90
CA HIS A 26 -1.13 19.94 4.15
C HIS A 26 -0.76 19.54 5.57
N TYR A 27 0.53 19.35 5.80
CA TYR A 27 1.06 19.22 7.15
C TYR A 27 2.21 20.19 7.38
N VAL A 28 2.41 20.56 8.64
CA VAL A 28 3.50 21.43 9.12
C VAL A 28 4.28 20.65 10.16
N VAL A 29 5.58 20.50 9.95
CA VAL A 29 6.50 19.95 10.96
C VAL A 29 7.16 21.11 11.68
N VAL A 30 7.15 21.07 13.00
CA VAL A 30 7.79 22.06 13.88
C VAL A 30 8.94 21.39 14.61
N ASP A 31 10.14 21.97 14.50
CA ASP A 31 11.31 21.50 15.25
C ASP A 31 11.29 22.00 16.71
N ALA A 32 12.20 21.50 17.54
CA ALA A 32 12.31 21.91 18.95
C ALA A 32 12.64 23.40 19.16
N ALA A 33 13.16 24.09 18.14
CA ALA A 33 13.44 25.53 18.17
C ALA A 33 12.25 26.37 17.65
N GLY A 34 11.15 25.73 17.23
CA GLY A 34 9.96 26.39 16.70
C GLY A 34 10.02 26.69 15.21
N ALA A 35 11.01 26.19 14.46
CA ALA A 35 11.05 26.38 13.02
C ALA A 35 10.03 25.48 12.32
N GLU A 36 9.28 26.04 11.37
CA GLU A 36 8.17 25.36 10.70
C GLU A 36 8.51 25.00 9.25
N ARG A 37 8.09 23.79 8.83
CA ARG A 37 8.20 23.32 7.45
C ARG A 37 6.85 22.80 6.98
N ARG A 38 6.21 23.52 6.05
CA ARG A 38 4.93 23.15 5.42
C ARG A 38 5.14 22.26 4.20
N ARG A 39 4.30 21.23 4.05
CA ARG A 39 4.26 20.33 2.89
C ARG A 39 2.82 20.05 2.47
N THR A 40 2.54 20.17 1.18
CA THR A 40 1.22 19.89 0.59
C THR A 40 1.03 18.40 0.33
N LEU A 41 -0.20 17.91 0.47
CA LEU A 41 -0.60 16.54 0.20
C LEU A 41 -1.50 16.52 -1.06
N PRO A 42 -1.30 15.59 -2.00
CA PRO A 42 -2.01 15.56 -3.27
C PRO A 42 -3.42 14.92 -3.13
N VAL A 43 -4.21 15.43 -2.18
CA VAL A 43 -5.57 14.95 -1.90
C VAL A 43 -6.54 16.12 -1.97
N ALA A 44 -7.74 15.86 -2.48
CA ALA A 44 -8.79 16.86 -2.56
C ALA A 44 -9.09 17.48 -1.18
N GLY A 45 -9.39 18.78 -1.19
CA GLY A 45 -9.73 19.53 0.02
C GLY A 45 -11.03 19.08 0.69
N THR A 46 -11.38 19.77 1.76
CA THR A 46 -12.49 19.40 2.65
C THR A 46 -13.86 19.85 2.14
N ARG A 47 -13.89 20.73 1.13
CA ARG A 47 -15.13 21.29 0.60
C ARG A 47 -15.84 20.28 -0.31
N TRP A 48 -17.09 19.94 0.02
CA TRP A 48 -17.99 19.27 -0.89
C TRP A 48 -18.26 20.14 -2.13
N ARG A 49 -18.07 19.59 -3.33
CA ARG A 49 -18.38 20.27 -4.60
C ARG A 49 -19.21 19.38 -5.51
N THR A 50 -20.38 19.86 -5.91
CA THR A 50 -21.24 19.27 -6.96
C THR A 50 -21.24 20.17 -8.19
N GLY A 51 -20.18 20.12 -9.01
CA GLY A 51 -20.12 20.92 -10.24
C GLY A 51 -20.46 22.41 -10.02
N ALA A 52 -21.34 22.97 -10.86
CA ALA A 52 -21.67 24.41 -10.88
C ALA A 52 -22.65 24.88 -9.79
N VAL A 53 -23.25 23.98 -8.99
CA VAL A 53 -24.25 24.36 -7.98
C VAL A 53 -23.85 23.77 -6.63
N SER A 54 -23.69 24.62 -5.62
CA SER A 54 -23.43 24.20 -4.24
C SER A 54 -24.67 23.52 -3.65
N GLY A 55 -24.71 22.19 -3.66
CA GLY A 55 -25.68 21.41 -2.89
C GLY A 55 -25.29 21.30 -1.41
N PRO A 56 -26.23 20.93 -0.52
CA PRO A 56 -25.90 20.63 0.87
C PRO A 56 -24.89 19.48 0.96
N GLU A 57 -24.07 19.51 2.01
CA GLU A 57 -23.12 18.45 2.30
C GLU A 57 -23.86 17.13 2.58
N PRO A 58 -23.54 16.02 1.88
CA PRO A 58 -24.13 14.73 2.16
C PRO A 58 -23.70 14.22 3.54
N ALA A 59 -24.59 13.51 4.24
CA ALA A 59 -24.32 12.96 5.58
C ALA A 59 -23.09 12.01 5.63
N TRP A 60 -22.72 11.39 4.50
CA TRP A 60 -21.55 10.53 4.41
C TRP A 60 -20.22 11.29 4.22
N TRP A 61 -20.25 12.58 3.89
CA TRP A 61 -19.04 13.37 3.58
C TRP A 61 -18.12 13.50 4.78
N ARG A 62 -18.66 13.83 5.96
CA ARG A 62 -17.88 13.89 7.21
C ARG A 62 -17.14 12.57 7.50
N ARG A 63 -17.79 11.42 7.28
CA ARG A 63 -17.16 10.10 7.42
C ARG A 63 -16.02 9.92 6.42
N ARG A 64 -16.25 10.27 5.15
CA ARG A 64 -15.21 10.23 4.10
C ARG A 64 -14.01 11.12 4.43
N LEU A 65 -14.24 12.31 5.01
CA LEU A 65 -13.16 13.19 5.49
C LEU A 65 -12.40 12.58 6.66
N ALA A 66 -13.09 11.91 7.60
CA ALA A 66 -12.43 11.20 8.70
C ALA A 66 -11.53 10.06 8.20
N GLU A 67 -12.05 9.23 7.28
CA GLU A 67 -11.28 8.16 6.61
C GLU A 67 -10.07 8.75 5.85
N THR A 68 -10.25 9.91 5.22
CA THR A 68 -9.16 10.61 4.53
C THR A 68 -8.11 11.13 5.50
N ALA A 69 -8.52 11.77 6.59
CA ALA A 69 -7.61 12.29 7.61
C ALA A 69 -6.81 11.16 8.27
N GLU A 70 -7.44 10.01 8.53
CA GLU A 70 -6.78 8.82 9.06
C GLU A 70 -5.69 8.30 8.11
N ALA A 71 -6.03 8.10 6.83
CA ALA A 71 -5.05 7.70 5.82
C ALA A 71 -3.91 8.72 5.70
N LEU A 72 -4.21 10.02 5.78
CA LEU A 72 -3.19 11.07 5.72
C LEU A 72 -2.28 11.10 6.95
N ARG A 73 -2.79 10.80 8.15
CA ARG A 73 -1.96 10.68 9.35
C ARG A 73 -0.95 9.54 9.22
N GLU A 74 -1.34 8.40 8.64
CA GLU A 74 -0.40 7.31 8.33
C GLU A 74 0.68 7.78 7.36
N VAL A 75 0.30 8.44 6.26
CA VAL A 75 1.26 8.98 5.26
C VAL A 75 2.22 9.99 5.89
N VAL A 76 1.73 10.87 6.76
CA VAL A 76 2.57 11.86 7.46
C VAL A 76 3.52 11.17 8.44
N ALA A 77 3.05 10.16 9.18
CA ALA A 77 3.91 9.36 10.06
C ALA A 77 5.04 8.71 9.27
N GLU A 78 4.74 7.99 8.19
CA GLU A 78 5.76 7.34 7.34
C GLU A 78 6.81 8.32 6.82
N ARG A 79 6.36 9.46 6.27
CA ARG A 79 7.26 10.49 5.73
C ARG A 79 8.14 11.10 6.81
N LEU A 80 7.58 11.39 7.98
CA LEU A 80 8.32 11.98 9.08
C LEU A 80 9.33 10.99 9.65
N THR A 81 8.93 9.73 9.84
CA THR A 81 9.84 8.66 10.28
C THR A 81 10.98 8.47 9.28
N ASP A 82 10.73 8.54 7.97
CA ASP A 82 11.78 8.41 6.94
C ASP A 82 12.75 9.58 6.90
N ALA A 83 12.23 10.80 6.99
CA ALA A 83 13.08 11.98 7.07
C ALA A 83 13.93 11.95 8.34
N THR A 84 13.33 11.58 9.48
CA THR A 84 14.02 11.48 10.77
C THR A 84 15.09 10.39 10.73
N PHE A 85 14.81 9.24 10.14
CA PHE A 85 15.80 8.17 10.00
C PHE A 85 16.96 8.59 9.10
N ARG A 86 16.67 9.21 7.96
CA ARG A 86 17.70 9.71 7.03
C ARG A 86 18.62 10.73 7.69
N ASP A 87 18.04 11.65 8.46
CA ASP A 87 18.76 12.81 8.99
C ASP A 87 19.43 12.51 10.35
N LEU A 88 18.85 11.62 11.16
CA LEU A 88 19.24 11.39 12.56
C LEU A 88 19.51 9.91 12.92
N GLY A 89 19.22 8.96 12.02
CA GLY A 89 19.38 7.52 12.28
C GLY A 89 18.39 6.93 13.31
N VAL A 90 17.35 7.69 13.68
CA VAL A 90 16.30 7.29 14.64
C VAL A 90 14.92 7.40 13.99
N GLU A 91 13.91 6.75 14.56
CA GLU A 91 12.55 6.79 14.04
C GLU A 91 11.69 7.78 14.83
N ALA A 92 10.82 8.49 14.12
CA ALA A 92 9.77 9.29 14.72
C ALA A 92 8.55 8.41 15.02
N ASP A 93 7.95 8.60 16.19
CA ASP A 93 6.63 8.12 16.58
C ASP A 93 5.73 9.33 16.87
N ILE A 94 4.44 9.23 16.53
CA ILE A 94 3.52 10.37 16.57
C ILE A 94 2.26 10.00 17.35
N THR A 95 2.06 10.70 18.47
CA THR A 95 0.80 10.65 19.20
C THR A 95 -0.10 11.77 18.71
N TRP A 96 -1.22 11.40 18.07
CA TRP A 96 -2.16 12.34 17.47
C TRP A 96 -3.29 12.76 18.42
N PHE A 97 -3.65 14.03 18.33
CA PHE A 97 -4.72 14.66 19.09
C PHE A 97 -5.63 15.43 18.12
N ALA A 98 -6.94 15.25 18.27
CA ALA A 98 -7.92 16.01 17.51
C ALA A 98 -7.95 17.46 17.97
N VAL A 99 -7.86 18.39 17.02
CA VAL A 99 -8.02 19.83 17.26
C VAL A 99 -9.40 20.29 16.75
N ASP A 100 -9.75 19.89 15.53
CA ASP A 100 -11.06 20.11 14.92
C ASP A 100 -11.42 18.91 14.02
N GLU A 101 -12.22 17.97 14.52
CA GLU A 101 -12.54 16.77 13.75
C GLU A 101 -13.57 17.04 12.65
N PRO A 102 -13.37 16.50 11.43
CA PRO A 102 -12.30 15.56 11.04
C PRO A 102 -11.04 16.21 10.42
N VAL A 103 -10.96 17.54 10.37
CA VAL A 103 -10.09 18.28 9.44
C VAL A 103 -8.76 18.78 10.02
N ALA A 104 -8.61 18.89 11.34
CA ALA A 104 -7.39 19.39 11.98
C ALA A 104 -6.93 18.49 13.13
N TRP A 105 -5.64 18.13 13.09
CA TRP A 105 -4.99 17.24 14.05
C TRP A 105 -3.60 17.75 14.40
N GLU A 106 -3.24 17.66 15.68
CA GLU A 106 -1.91 17.97 16.19
C GLU A 106 -1.25 16.68 16.68
N GLY A 107 0.01 16.46 16.32
CA GLY A 107 0.79 15.29 16.68
C GLY A 107 2.02 15.68 17.49
N LEU A 108 2.18 15.10 18.67
CA LEU A 108 3.42 15.18 19.43
C LEU A 108 4.39 14.13 18.91
N VAL A 109 5.61 14.55 18.59
CA VAL A 109 6.62 13.67 18.00
C VAL A 109 7.61 13.23 19.08
N THR A 110 7.77 11.91 19.22
CA THR A 110 8.80 11.31 20.04
C THR A 110 9.80 10.58 19.14
N LEU A 111 11.04 10.45 19.63
CA LEU A 111 12.09 9.72 18.93
C LEU A 111 12.31 8.37 19.60
N ARG A 112 12.45 7.33 18.80
CA ARG A 112 12.77 5.97 19.25
C ARG A 112 13.90 5.38 18.42
N GLU A 113 14.52 4.34 18.95
CA GLU A 113 15.52 3.57 18.20
C GLU A 113 14.93 3.11 16.86
N ALA A 114 15.77 3.16 15.82
CA ALA A 114 15.36 2.73 14.49
C ALA A 114 15.06 1.24 14.46
N ASP A 115 13.97 0.87 13.77
CA ASP A 115 13.64 -0.52 13.50
C ASP A 115 14.87 -1.25 12.92
N PRO A 116 15.30 -2.40 13.50
CA PRO A 116 16.39 -3.19 12.95
C PRO A 116 16.25 -3.52 11.46
N ALA A 117 15.02 -3.62 10.94
CA ALA A 117 14.74 -3.85 9.52
C ALA A 117 15.19 -2.69 8.60
N ARG A 118 15.47 -1.51 9.16
CA ARG A 118 16.11 -0.38 8.43
C ARG A 118 17.53 -0.72 7.97
N PHE A 119 18.19 -1.65 8.65
CA PHE A 119 19.57 -2.00 8.41
C PHE A 119 19.66 -3.31 7.63
N PRO A 120 20.33 -3.32 6.47
CA PRO A 120 20.50 -4.53 5.66
C PRO A 120 20.97 -5.73 6.48
N GLY A 121 20.30 -6.88 6.29
CA GLY A 121 20.71 -8.17 6.85
C GLY A 121 20.39 -8.39 8.34
N ARG A 122 19.84 -7.41 9.06
CA ARG A 122 19.46 -7.60 10.48
C ARG A 122 18.16 -8.35 10.69
N VAL A 123 17.24 -8.26 9.72
CA VAL A 123 15.92 -8.90 9.77
C VAL A 123 15.70 -9.67 8.48
N ALA A 124 15.27 -10.92 8.59
CA ALA A 124 14.93 -11.71 7.42
C ALA A 124 13.66 -11.16 6.76
N PRO A 125 13.64 -10.97 5.43
CA PRO A 125 12.44 -10.51 4.74
C PRO A 125 11.34 -11.56 4.74
N PHE A 126 10.09 -11.12 4.63
CA PHE A 126 8.95 -11.98 4.36
C PHE A 126 8.85 -12.19 2.84
N VAL A 127 9.42 -13.30 2.39
CA VAL A 127 9.47 -13.63 0.96
C VAL A 127 8.17 -14.29 0.51
N VAL A 128 7.58 -13.75 -0.56
CA VAL A 128 6.44 -14.33 -1.28
C VAL A 128 6.93 -14.78 -2.64
N ALA A 129 7.22 -16.06 -2.81
CA ALA A 129 7.67 -16.59 -4.10
C ALA A 129 6.46 -16.83 -5.01
N LEU A 130 6.34 -16.03 -6.06
CA LEU A 130 5.29 -16.13 -7.06
C LEU A 130 5.60 -17.30 -8.00
N ASP A 131 4.62 -18.18 -8.17
CA ASP A 131 4.68 -19.37 -9.02
C ASP A 131 3.56 -19.25 -10.08
N PRO A 132 3.83 -18.58 -11.22
CA PRO A 132 2.85 -18.36 -12.27
C PRO A 132 2.06 -19.61 -12.66
N GLY A 133 0.74 -19.46 -12.80
CA GLY A 133 -0.16 -20.59 -13.06
C GLY A 133 -0.54 -21.41 -11.83
N ARG A 134 0.21 -21.33 -10.72
CA ARG A 134 -0.07 -22.10 -9.50
C ARG A 134 -0.52 -21.22 -8.34
N GLY A 135 0.13 -20.08 -8.09
CA GLY A 135 -0.17 -19.18 -6.98
C GLY A 135 1.11 -18.61 -6.35
N ALA A 136 1.22 -18.65 -5.03
CA ALA A 136 2.42 -18.22 -4.32
C ALA A 136 2.82 -19.17 -3.19
N LEU A 137 4.13 -19.29 -2.98
CA LEU A 137 4.73 -19.96 -1.84
C LEU A 137 5.15 -18.89 -0.82
N LEU A 138 4.63 -19.03 0.39
CA LEU A 138 4.96 -18.24 1.56
C LEU A 138 5.94 -19.04 2.44
N PRO A 139 6.58 -18.43 3.45
CA PRO A 139 7.58 -19.17 4.22
C PRO A 139 6.99 -20.36 5.01
N ASP A 140 5.74 -20.28 5.46
CA ASP A 140 5.08 -21.37 6.21
C ASP A 140 3.79 -21.89 5.55
N ALA A 141 3.44 -21.42 4.34
CA ALA A 141 2.16 -21.72 3.71
C ALA A 141 2.24 -21.67 2.19
N SER A 142 1.23 -22.23 1.51
CA SER A 142 1.07 -22.12 0.06
C SER A 142 -0.31 -21.56 -0.25
N LEU A 143 -0.32 -20.47 -1.03
CA LEU A 143 -1.52 -19.83 -1.55
C LEU A 143 -1.68 -20.20 -3.01
N LEU A 144 -2.26 -21.38 -3.26
CA LEU A 144 -2.53 -21.85 -4.62
C LEU A 144 -3.86 -21.28 -5.12
N PHE A 145 -4.04 -21.14 -6.44
CA PHE A 145 -5.33 -20.75 -7.01
C PHE A 145 -6.44 -21.79 -6.76
N SER A 146 -6.07 -23.03 -6.45
CA SER A 146 -7.01 -24.05 -5.97
C SER A 146 -7.45 -23.85 -4.52
N THR A 147 -6.80 -22.98 -3.74
CA THR A 147 -7.11 -22.74 -2.32
C THR A 147 -8.51 -22.13 -2.17
N ARG A 148 -9.32 -22.70 -1.28
CA ARG A 148 -10.66 -22.17 -0.98
C ARG A 148 -10.55 -20.86 -0.21
N ALA A 149 -11.56 -20.00 -0.35
CA ALA A 149 -11.57 -18.69 0.30
C ALA A 149 -11.33 -18.77 1.82
N ALA A 150 -11.99 -19.71 2.52
CA ALA A 150 -11.83 -19.88 3.97
C ALA A 150 -10.37 -20.17 4.40
N ASP A 151 -9.66 -20.99 3.63
CA ASP A 151 -8.26 -21.34 3.89
C ASP A 151 -7.33 -20.18 3.55
N ALA A 152 -7.63 -19.44 2.48
CA ALA A 152 -6.90 -18.23 2.10
C ALA A 152 -7.01 -17.14 3.18
N TRP A 153 -8.20 -16.95 3.76
CA TRP A 153 -8.41 -16.00 4.86
C TRP A 153 -7.71 -16.42 6.15
N SER A 154 -7.76 -17.71 6.48
CA SER A 154 -7.03 -18.26 7.63
C SER A 154 -5.51 -18.07 7.47
N THR A 155 -5.00 -18.29 6.26
CA THR A 155 -3.58 -18.06 5.93
C THR A 155 -3.22 -16.58 6.10
N LEU A 156 -4.05 -15.66 5.60
CA LEU A 156 -3.81 -14.22 5.73
C LEU A 156 -3.81 -13.76 7.19
N ALA A 157 -4.66 -14.35 8.05
CA ALA A 157 -4.67 -14.10 9.48
C ALA A 157 -3.39 -14.62 10.17
N ALA A 158 -2.92 -15.82 9.81
CA ALA A 158 -1.66 -16.36 10.33
C ALA A 158 -0.45 -15.49 9.95
N ILE A 159 -0.45 -14.90 8.74
CA ILE A 159 0.57 -13.93 8.33
C ILE A 159 0.52 -12.67 9.22
N ALA A 160 -0.68 -12.17 9.52
CA ALA A 160 -0.87 -11.00 10.39
C ALA A 160 -0.25 -11.24 11.76
N GLU A 161 -0.57 -12.38 12.38
CA GLU A 161 -0.05 -12.81 13.67
C GLU A 161 1.47 -12.93 13.66
N ARG A 162 2.03 -13.63 12.65
CA ARG A 162 3.48 -13.79 12.50
C ARG A 162 4.21 -12.46 12.36
N CYS A 163 3.64 -11.52 11.62
CA CYS A 163 4.24 -10.22 11.38
C CYS A 163 3.95 -9.21 12.50
N GLY A 164 3.19 -9.59 13.54
CA GLY A 164 2.81 -8.68 14.62
C GLY A 164 1.95 -7.50 14.15
N THR A 165 1.12 -7.71 13.12
CA THR A 165 0.29 -6.66 12.51
C THR A 165 -1.20 -6.87 12.82
N ALA A 166 -2.01 -5.86 12.51
CA ALA A 166 -3.45 -5.94 12.68
C ALA A 166 -4.07 -7.06 11.83
N PRO A 167 -5.20 -7.66 12.27
CA PRO A 167 -5.90 -8.69 11.50
C PRO A 167 -6.26 -8.24 10.07
N PRO A 168 -6.48 -9.19 9.14
CA PRO A 168 -6.78 -8.84 7.75
C PRO A 168 -8.00 -7.94 7.60
N GLU A 169 -7.81 -6.83 6.91
CA GLU A 169 -8.83 -5.84 6.62
C GLU A 169 -9.61 -6.25 5.38
N ALA A 170 -10.94 -6.26 5.46
CA ALA A 170 -11.81 -6.52 4.33
C ALA A 170 -12.12 -5.23 3.55
N SER A 171 -12.13 -5.31 2.23
CA SER A 171 -12.56 -4.20 1.37
C SER A 171 -13.48 -4.71 0.27
N LEU A 172 -14.43 -3.86 -0.13
CA LEU A 172 -15.31 -4.16 -1.25
C LEU A 172 -14.63 -3.70 -2.54
N LEU A 173 -14.18 -4.65 -3.36
CA LEU A 173 -13.66 -4.39 -4.69
C LEU A 173 -14.56 -5.02 -5.75
N CYS A 174 -15.10 -4.18 -6.63
CA CYS A 174 -15.96 -4.63 -7.72
C CYS A 174 -15.26 -5.68 -8.59
N GLY A 175 -15.98 -6.75 -8.93
CA GLY A 175 -15.47 -7.87 -9.73
C GLY A 175 -14.90 -9.04 -8.92
N TRP A 176 -14.82 -8.92 -7.59
CA TRP A 176 -14.39 -10.00 -6.70
C TRP A 176 -15.52 -10.45 -5.78
N ALA A 177 -15.49 -11.72 -5.38
CA ALA A 177 -16.39 -12.26 -4.35
C ALA A 177 -15.96 -11.82 -2.95
N GLY A 178 -14.65 -11.67 -2.73
CA GLY A 178 -14.07 -11.15 -1.51
C GLY A 178 -12.69 -10.55 -1.78
N HIS A 179 -12.31 -9.57 -0.97
CA HIS A 179 -10.98 -9.00 -0.95
C HIS A 179 -10.57 -8.70 0.48
N ARG A 180 -9.39 -9.16 0.88
CA ARG A 180 -8.80 -8.84 2.17
C ARG A 180 -7.32 -8.59 2.03
N SER A 181 -6.77 -7.80 2.95
CA SER A 181 -5.35 -7.48 2.95
C SER A 181 -4.77 -7.35 4.35
N VAL A 182 -3.48 -7.59 4.46
CA VAL A 182 -2.70 -7.49 5.70
C VAL A 182 -1.44 -6.68 5.46
N ARG A 183 -0.99 -5.97 6.49
CA ARG A 183 0.29 -5.27 6.49
C ARG A 183 1.43 -6.27 6.74
N VAL A 184 2.54 -6.12 6.03
CA VAL A 184 3.79 -6.88 6.25
C VAL A 184 4.93 -5.88 6.20
N GLY A 185 5.41 -5.46 7.38
CA GLY A 185 6.25 -4.28 7.49
C GLY A 185 5.51 -3.04 6.94
N ARG A 186 6.08 -2.37 5.94
CA ARG A 186 5.37 -1.31 5.19
C ARG A 186 4.62 -1.81 3.97
N GLY A 187 4.89 -3.03 3.54
CA GLY A 187 4.18 -3.63 2.43
C GLY A 187 2.75 -4.01 2.81
N ARG A 188 1.94 -4.28 1.80
CA ARG A 188 0.62 -4.88 1.96
C ARG A 188 0.51 -6.11 1.06
N LEU A 189 0.10 -7.23 1.65
CA LEU A 189 -0.27 -8.44 0.93
C LEU A 189 -1.80 -8.53 0.92
N ALA A 190 -2.38 -8.63 -0.26
CA ALA A 190 -3.81 -8.68 -0.48
C ALA A 190 -4.19 -9.91 -1.30
N LEU A 191 -5.33 -10.51 -0.97
CA LEU A 191 -5.90 -11.64 -1.67
C LEU A 191 -7.30 -11.29 -2.13
N SER A 192 -7.61 -11.62 -3.37
CA SER A 192 -8.96 -11.52 -3.92
C SER A 192 -9.47 -12.91 -4.29
N THR A 193 -10.75 -13.16 -4.05
CA THR A 193 -11.41 -14.43 -4.36
C THR A 193 -12.45 -14.27 -5.45
N GLY A 194 -12.64 -15.33 -6.23
CA GLY A 194 -13.64 -15.44 -7.29
C GLY A 194 -14.45 -16.72 -7.11
N ARG A 195 -15.65 -16.78 -7.71
CA ARG A 195 -16.47 -17.99 -7.76
C ARG A 195 -16.30 -18.67 -9.10
N ASP A 196 -15.99 -19.96 -9.07
CA ASP A 196 -15.96 -20.80 -10.27
C ASP A 196 -17.37 -21.16 -10.74
N GLU A 197 -17.48 -21.86 -11.87
CA GLU A 197 -18.76 -22.31 -12.44
C GLU A 197 -19.56 -23.21 -11.48
N GLY A 198 -18.87 -23.91 -10.58
CA GLY A 198 -19.48 -24.72 -9.51
C GLY A 198 -19.94 -23.90 -8.30
N GLY A 199 -19.77 -22.58 -8.32
CA GLY A 199 -20.09 -21.68 -7.21
C GLY A 199 -19.10 -21.72 -6.06
N VAL A 200 -17.99 -22.46 -6.18
CA VAL A 200 -16.98 -22.56 -5.12
C VAL A 200 -16.10 -21.31 -5.15
N GLU A 201 -16.01 -20.64 -4.01
CA GLU A 201 -15.18 -19.44 -3.87
C GLU A 201 -13.73 -19.82 -3.57
N ARG A 202 -12.82 -19.37 -4.45
CA ARG A 202 -11.38 -19.71 -4.42
C ARG A 202 -10.52 -18.48 -4.62
N LEU A 203 -9.25 -18.62 -4.24
CA LEU A 203 -8.23 -17.61 -4.50
C LEU A 203 -8.12 -17.34 -6.00
N ALA A 204 -8.15 -16.06 -6.36
CA ALA A 204 -8.24 -15.63 -7.75
C ALA A 204 -7.23 -14.53 -8.10
N GLU A 205 -6.75 -13.79 -7.10
CA GLU A 205 -5.62 -12.87 -7.25
C GLU A 205 -4.81 -12.81 -5.96
N ILE A 206 -3.48 -12.75 -6.11
CA ILE A 206 -2.54 -12.40 -5.06
C ILE A 206 -1.91 -11.07 -5.47
N CYS A 207 -1.96 -10.07 -4.61
CA CYS A 207 -1.40 -8.75 -4.85
C CYS A 207 -0.46 -8.37 -3.71
N ALA A 208 0.76 -7.94 -4.03
CA ALA A 208 1.71 -7.41 -3.08
C ALA A 208 2.08 -6.00 -3.49
N THR A 209 2.03 -5.07 -2.55
CA THR A 209 2.46 -3.68 -2.75
C THR A 209 3.55 -3.35 -1.75
N ARG A 210 4.55 -2.59 -2.18
CA ARG A 210 5.63 -2.09 -1.32
C ARG A 210 5.84 -0.63 -1.68
N PRO A 211 5.40 0.32 -0.82
CA PRO A 211 5.67 1.73 -1.06
C PRO A 211 7.17 2.00 -0.96
N ALA A 212 7.63 3.09 -1.58
CA ALA A 212 9.01 3.53 -1.47
C ALA A 212 9.39 3.86 -0.01
N GLY A 213 10.68 3.75 0.30
CA GLY A 213 11.22 3.94 1.64
C GLY A 213 11.85 2.66 2.20
N TRP A 214 12.60 2.81 3.29
CA TRP A 214 13.36 1.74 3.92
C TRP A 214 12.73 1.47 5.27
N SER A 215 11.82 0.52 5.48
CA SER A 215 11.18 0.36 6.80
C SER A 215 10.21 -0.81 6.82
N GLY A 216 10.01 -1.35 8.02
CA GLY A 216 8.98 -2.33 8.33
C GLY A 216 9.58 -3.70 8.55
N ASN A 217 9.32 -4.26 9.73
CA ASN A 217 9.70 -5.59 10.10
C ASN A 217 8.50 -6.55 9.98
N PRO A 218 8.60 -7.63 9.17
CA PRO A 218 9.63 -7.90 8.16
C PRO A 218 9.36 -7.13 6.86
N GLU A 219 10.38 -6.96 6.02
CA GLU A 219 10.20 -6.39 4.68
C GLU A 219 9.51 -7.42 3.76
N LEU A 220 8.39 -7.03 3.14
CA LEU A 220 7.68 -7.85 2.17
C LEU A 220 8.47 -7.91 0.85
N ARG A 221 8.87 -9.11 0.40
CA ARG A 221 9.63 -9.31 -0.84
C ARG A 221 8.93 -10.28 -1.80
N PRO A 222 8.12 -9.79 -2.74
CA PRO A 222 7.53 -10.65 -3.77
C PRO A 222 8.59 -11.00 -4.82
N ARG A 223 8.85 -12.30 -4.98
CA ARG A 223 9.90 -12.81 -5.87
C ARG A 223 9.33 -13.61 -7.02
N PHE A 224 9.92 -13.45 -8.19
CA PHE A 224 9.72 -14.32 -9.34
C PHE A 224 11.09 -14.68 -9.91
N GLU A 225 11.35 -15.97 -10.14
CA GLU A 225 12.65 -16.49 -10.61
C GLU A 225 13.86 -15.97 -9.79
N SER A 226 13.68 -15.89 -8.47
CA SER A 226 14.66 -15.36 -7.50
C SER A 226 14.89 -13.84 -7.53
N VAL A 227 14.26 -13.10 -8.44
CA VAL A 227 14.31 -11.64 -8.53
C VAL A 227 13.25 -11.04 -7.61
N ASP A 228 13.62 -10.08 -6.76
CA ASP A 228 12.64 -9.24 -6.06
C ASP A 228 12.11 -8.18 -7.04
N LEU A 229 10.84 -8.32 -7.40
CA LEU A 229 10.22 -7.53 -8.46
C LEU A 229 10.05 -6.05 -8.09
N LEU A 230 10.22 -5.68 -6.82
CA LEU A 230 9.98 -4.32 -6.32
C LEU A 230 11.27 -3.67 -5.76
N ASP A 231 12.44 -4.30 -5.89
CA ASP A 231 13.70 -3.80 -5.30
C ASP A 231 14.56 -3.05 -6.31
N GLU A 232 14.51 -3.49 -7.57
CA GLU A 232 15.25 -2.88 -8.68
C GLU A 232 14.42 -1.81 -9.42
N PRO A 233 15.07 -0.88 -10.13
CA PRO A 233 14.37 0.07 -11.00
C PRO A 233 13.45 -0.66 -11.99
N ALA A 234 12.26 -0.09 -12.23
CA ALA A 234 11.23 -0.71 -13.07
C ALA A 234 11.72 -0.96 -14.51
N GLY A 235 12.55 -0.05 -15.04
CA GLY A 235 13.22 -0.22 -16.33
C GLY A 235 14.09 -1.49 -16.38
N ASP A 236 14.92 -1.70 -15.37
CA ASP A 236 15.89 -2.80 -15.31
C ASP A 236 15.18 -4.15 -15.15
N VAL A 237 14.15 -4.22 -14.30
CA VAL A 237 13.31 -5.43 -14.16
C VAL A 237 12.64 -5.79 -15.49
N VAL A 238 12.14 -4.79 -16.23
CA VAL A 238 11.52 -5.01 -17.55
C VAL A 238 12.53 -5.50 -18.58
N VAL A 239 13.76 -4.98 -18.57
CA VAL A 239 14.84 -5.48 -19.44
C VAL A 239 15.19 -6.92 -19.09
N LEU A 240 15.44 -7.21 -17.81
CA LEU A 240 15.76 -8.55 -17.32
C LEU A 240 14.69 -9.58 -17.71
N LEU A 241 13.42 -9.27 -17.50
CA LEU A 241 12.32 -10.19 -17.85
C LEU A 241 12.23 -10.44 -19.37
N ARG A 242 12.57 -9.46 -20.21
CA ARG A 242 12.65 -9.66 -21.67
C ARG A 242 13.84 -10.53 -22.05
N GLU A 243 14.98 -10.35 -21.40
CA GLU A 243 16.18 -11.18 -21.61
C GLU A 243 15.94 -12.63 -21.20
N LEU A 244 15.11 -12.87 -20.18
CA LEU A 244 14.62 -14.19 -19.78
C LEU A 244 13.56 -14.77 -20.75
N GLY A 245 13.20 -14.03 -21.80
CA GLY A 245 12.31 -14.50 -22.88
C GLY A 245 10.82 -14.22 -22.66
N HIS A 246 10.45 -13.38 -21.69
CA HIS A 246 9.04 -13.05 -21.47
C HIS A 246 8.55 -11.93 -22.38
N GLU A 247 7.35 -12.13 -22.93
CA GLU A 247 6.62 -11.07 -23.61
C GLU A 247 6.00 -10.10 -22.59
N ILE A 248 6.27 -8.80 -22.76
CA ILE A 248 5.79 -7.74 -21.87
C ILE A 248 4.92 -6.75 -22.63
N VAL A 249 3.66 -6.63 -22.21
CA VAL A 249 2.69 -5.68 -22.74
C VAL A 249 2.55 -4.51 -21.77
N ARG A 250 2.86 -3.29 -22.23
CA ARG A 250 2.64 -2.07 -21.44
C ARG A 250 1.25 -1.51 -21.69
N ARG A 251 0.54 -1.17 -20.62
CA ARG A 251 -0.77 -0.50 -20.67
C ARG A 251 -0.90 0.49 -19.52
N GLY A 252 -0.86 1.78 -19.84
CA GLY A 252 -0.84 2.85 -18.82
C GLY A 252 0.34 2.62 -17.87
N ARG A 253 0.06 2.66 -16.56
CA ARG A 253 1.03 2.44 -15.47
C ARG A 253 1.27 0.97 -15.13
N THR A 254 1.10 0.06 -16.11
CA THR A 254 1.26 -1.37 -15.86
C THR A 254 2.11 -2.05 -16.93
N ALA A 255 3.04 -2.89 -16.49
CA ALA A 255 3.75 -3.85 -17.32
C ALA A 255 3.16 -5.24 -17.06
N ARG A 256 2.61 -5.87 -18.09
CA ARG A 256 1.90 -7.14 -17.98
C ARG A 256 2.68 -8.25 -18.68
N LEU A 257 2.74 -9.41 -18.06
CA LEU A 257 3.28 -10.65 -18.63
C LEU A 257 2.09 -11.61 -18.78
N PRO A 258 1.31 -11.54 -19.87
CA PRO A 258 0.02 -12.22 -19.96
C PRO A 258 0.12 -13.74 -19.84
N ALA A 259 1.16 -14.33 -20.43
CA ALA A 259 1.42 -15.76 -20.36
C ALA A 259 1.63 -16.27 -18.91
N LEU A 260 2.13 -15.39 -18.03
CA LEU A 260 2.37 -15.70 -16.62
C LEU A 260 1.21 -15.24 -15.71
N GLY A 261 0.24 -14.49 -16.22
CA GLY A 261 -0.78 -13.85 -15.39
C GLY A 261 -0.23 -12.81 -14.41
N LEU A 262 0.99 -12.29 -14.65
CA LEU A 262 1.68 -11.35 -13.79
C LEU A 262 1.46 -9.90 -14.28
N THR A 263 1.21 -8.98 -13.35
CA THR A 263 1.11 -7.54 -13.61
C THR A 263 1.98 -6.77 -12.62
N LEU A 264 2.85 -5.90 -13.12
CA LEU A 264 3.68 -4.98 -12.34
C LEU A 264 3.11 -3.57 -12.43
N TYR A 265 3.09 -2.85 -11.31
CA TYR A 265 2.48 -1.52 -11.19
C TYR A 265 3.56 -0.45 -11.04
N GLU A 266 3.66 0.43 -12.02
CA GLU A 266 4.60 1.55 -12.04
C GLU A 266 4.14 2.66 -11.07
N PRO A 267 5.08 3.41 -10.47
CA PRO A 267 4.75 4.60 -9.67
C PRO A 267 4.15 5.72 -10.53
N ASP A 268 3.58 6.71 -9.86
CA ASP A 268 3.06 7.92 -10.51
C ASP A 268 4.19 8.90 -10.84
N GLY A 269 4.24 9.37 -12.09
CA GLY A 269 5.12 10.48 -12.47
C GLY A 269 5.81 10.31 -13.81
N ALA A 270 6.50 11.36 -14.26
CA ALA A 270 7.25 11.36 -15.53
C ALA A 270 8.50 10.47 -15.48
N GLU A 271 9.01 10.17 -14.29
CA GLU A 271 10.26 9.41 -14.05
C GLU A 271 10.01 7.95 -13.62
N ALA A 272 8.80 7.42 -13.82
CA ALA A 272 8.39 6.12 -13.31
C ALA A 272 9.30 4.94 -13.72
N ALA A 273 10.02 5.06 -14.84
CA ALA A 273 10.96 4.03 -15.30
C ALA A 273 12.28 3.98 -14.51
N ALA A 274 12.71 5.12 -13.94
CA ALA A 274 13.89 5.21 -13.07
C ALA A 274 13.56 4.84 -11.61
N GLU A 275 12.29 4.87 -11.26
CA GLU A 275 11.78 4.44 -9.96
C GLU A 275 11.48 2.93 -9.93
N ARG A 276 11.26 2.40 -8.73
CA ARG A 276 10.89 1.00 -8.49
C ARG A 276 9.41 0.78 -8.77
N PHE A 277 9.04 -0.44 -9.17
CA PHE A 277 7.64 -0.84 -9.15
C PHE A 277 7.05 -0.72 -7.74
N THR A 278 5.79 -0.28 -7.64
CA THR A 278 5.08 -0.09 -6.37
C THR A 278 4.28 -1.32 -5.95
N GLY A 279 4.04 -2.23 -6.88
CA GLY A 279 3.35 -3.48 -6.60
C GLY A 279 3.40 -4.48 -7.73
N VAL A 280 2.93 -5.67 -7.41
CA VAL A 280 2.79 -6.81 -8.31
C VAL A 280 1.50 -7.54 -7.99
N SER A 281 0.79 -7.99 -9.02
CA SER A 281 -0.30 -8.95 -8.85
C SER A 281 -0.13 -10.16 -9.75
N LEU A 282 -0.54 -11.31 -9.22
CA LEU A 282 -0.55 -12.59 -9.89
C LEU A 282 -1.98 -13.13 -9.95
N ARG A 283 -2.40 -13.51 -11.15
CA ARG A 283 -3.69 -14.13 -11.44
C ARG A 283 -3.46 -15.45 -12.20
N PRO A 284 -4.45 -16.35 -12.26
CA PRO A 284 -4.41 -17.45 -13.22
C PRO A 284 -4.15 -16.90 -14.64
N PRO A 285 -3.25 -17.50 -15.43
CA PRO A 285 -3.04 -17.13 -16.83
C PRO A 285 -4.35 -17.22 -17.60
N ALA A 286 -4.57 -16.37 -18.60
CA ALA A 286 -5.85 -16.30 -19.32
C ALA A 286 -6.30 -17.65 -19.93
N ALA A 287 -5.36 -18.53 -20.29
CA ALA A 287 -5.65 -19.87 -20.80
C ALA A 287 -6.09 -20.88 -19.71
N ALA A 288 -5.79 -20.60 -18.44
CA ALA A 288 -6.10 -21.44 -17.28
C ALA A 288 -7.08 -20.75 -16.30
N ALA A 289 -7.50 -19.51 -16.59
CA ALA A 289 -8.42 -18.78 -15.75
C ALA A 289 -9.83 -19.38 -15.90
N PRO A 290 -10.47 -19.83 -14.80
CA PRO A 290 -11.87 -20.17 -14.86
C PRO A 290 -12.68 -18.93 -15.24
N LEU A 291 -13.74 -19.11 -16.04
CA LEU A 291 -14.69 -18.03 -16.30
C LEU A 291 -15.37 -17.67 -14.99
N TRP A 292 -14.91 -16.60 -14.34
CA TRP A 292 -15.53 -16.12 -13.12
C TRP A 292 -16.95 -15.67 -13.44
N GLY A 293 -17.92 -16.37 -12.85
CA GLY A 293 -19.32 -16.02 -13.01
C GLY A 293 -19.61 -14.65 -12.41
N PRO A 294 -20.56 -13.87 -12.98
CA PRO A 294 -20.99 -12.64 -12.36
C PRO A 294 -21.48 -12.93 -10.93
N VAL A 295 -21.11 -12.06 -9.98
CA VAL A 295 -21.64 -12.11 -8.62
C VAL A 295 -23.15 -11.92 -8.72
N ARG A 296 -23.92 -13.02 -8.57
CA ARG A 296 -25.37 -12.93 -8.38
C ARG A 296 -25.61 -12.27 -7.03
N THR A 297 -26.05 -11.02 -7.06
CA THR A 297 -26.73 -10.43 -5.90
C THR A 297 -27.95 -11.30 -5.59
N PRO A 298 -28.18 -11.70 -4.32
CA PRO A 298 -29.41 -12.39 -3.98
C PRO A 298 -30.59 -11.49 -4.34
N ASP A 299 -31.51 -12.02 -5.15
CA ASP A 299 -32.79 -11.36 -5.42
C ASP A 299 -33.49 -11.12 -4.09
N ALA A 300 -33.97 -9.90 -3.89
CA ALA A 300 -34.74 -9.48 -2.72
C ALA A 300 -36.19 -10.05 -2.73
N ALA A 301 -36.35 -11.27 -3.22
CA ALA A 301 -37.62 -11.96 -3.36
C ALA A 301 -37.47 -13.37 -2.79
N ASP A 302 -37.27 -13.45 -1.47
CA ASP A 302 -37.77 -14.52 -0.61
C ASP A 302 -37.37 -14.19 0.83
N ALA A 303 -38.18 -13.35 1.46
CA ALA A 303 -38.31 -13.31 2.91
C ALA A 303 -39.74 -13.79 3.24
N PRO A 304 -39.92 -14.73 4.17
CA PRO A 304 -41.25 -15.18 4.60
C PRO A 304 -42.04 -14.05 5.31
#